data_AF-A0A835UH30-F1
#
_entry.id   AF-A0A835UH30-F1
#
_cell.length_a   1.000
_cell.length_b   1.000
_cell.length_c   1.000
_cell.angle_alpha   90.00
_cell.angle_beta   90.00
_cell.angle_gamma   90.00
#
_symmetry.space_group_name_H-M   'P 1'
#
loop_
_entity.id
_entity.type
_entity.pdbx_description
1 polymer ?
#
loop_
_entity_poly.entity_id
_entity_poly.type
_entity_poly.pdbx_seq_one_letter_code
_entity_poly.pdbx_strand_id
1 'polypeptide(L)' 'MAARWAQKTIALPPQKRGCHLVTSKGRSAPWKHTLEGPDDMPAHIKSSMFGCALTIPITDGRLNLGTWQLLF' A
#
# COMPACT_ATOMS: atom_id res chain seq x y z
N MET A 1 0.77 17.70 -31.96
CA MET A 1 1.99 17.65 -31.12
C MET A 1 1.67 16.75 -29.93
N ALA A 2 2.10 15.49 -29.92
CA ALA A 2 1.69 14.51 -28.90
C ALA A 2 2.54 14.66 -27.64
N ALA A 3 1.91 14.69 -26.46
CA ALA A 3 2.59 14.72 -25.17
C ALA A 3 3.48 13.47 -25.01
N ARG A 4 4.79 13.67 -24.87
CA ARG A 4 5.75 12.60 -24.56
C ARG A 4 5.63 12.28 -23.07
N TRP A 5 4.83 11.26 -22.74
CA TRP A 5 4.85 10.67 -21.41
C TRP A 5 6.18 9.94 -21.18
N ALA A 6 6.78 10.17 -20.02
CA ALA A 6 7.98 9.47 -19.57
C ALA A 6 7.70 8.86 -18.19
N GLN A 7 7.79 7.53 -18.10
CA GLN A 7 7.71 6.80 -16.84
C GLN A 7 9.14 6.35 -16.48
N LYS A 8 9.61 6.72 -15.29
CA LYS A 8 10.93 6.33 -14.78
C LYS A 8 10.76 5.46 -13.54
N THR A 9 11.03 4.18 -13.68
CA THR A 9 11.05 3.25 -12.55
C THR A 9 12.42 3.31 -11.89
N ILE A 10 12.48 3.73 -10.62
CA ILE A 10 13.70 3.74 -9.82
C ILE A 10 13.64 2.51 -8.91
N ALA A 11 14.54 1.56 -9.13
CA ALA A 11 14.73 0.43 -8.24
C ALA A 11 15.57 0.88 -7.04
N LEU A 12 14.92 1.16 -5.92
CA LEU A 12 15.62 1.38 -4.65
C LEU A 12 15.99 0.01 -4.07
N PRO A 13 17.25 -0.21 -3.66
CA PRO A 13 17.63 -1.45 -3.00
C PRO A 13 16.82 -1.60 -1.71
N PRO A 14 16.29 -2.81 -1.40
CA PRO A 14 15.54 -3.04 -0.18
C PRO A 14 16.43 -2.74 1.03
N GLN A 15 16.17 -1.62 1.68
CA GLN A 15 16.74 -1.32 3.00
C GLN A 15 16.06 -2.22 4.02
N LYS A 16 16.81 -2.73 5.01
CA LYS A 16 16.24 -3.48 6.15
C LYS A 16 15.30 -2.57 6.93
N ARG A 17 14.03 -2.52 6.55
CA ARG A 17 12.98 -2.01 7.43
C ARG A 17 12.75 -3.11 8.47
N GLY A 18 13.36 -2.97 9.66
CA GLY A 18 12.87 -3.68 10.84
C GLY A 18 11.35 -3.42 10.93
N CYS A 19 10.50 -4.34 11.37
CA CYS A 19 10.64 -4.97 12.68
C CYS A 19 9.43 -5.88 12.99
N HIS A 20 8.86 -6.58 12.01
CA HIS A 20 7.62 -7.34 12.19
C HIS A 20 7.90 -8.79 12.60
N LEU A 21 7.69 -9.11 13.87
CA LEU A 21 7.69 -10.48 14.40
C LEU A 21 6.25 -10.91 14.64
N VAL A 22 5.80 -11.99 13.99
CA VAL A 22 4.50 -12.61 14.24
C VAL A 22 4.67 -13.64 15.36
N THR A 23 4.03 -13.43 16.52
CA THR A 23 4.13 -14.38 17.66
C THR A 23 2.84 -15.20 17.82
N SER A 24 2.94 -16.41 18.38
CA SER A 24 1.86 -17.41 18.38
C SER A 24 1.04 -17.50 19.69
N LYS A 25 0.59 -16.37 20.28
CA LYS A 25 -0.23 -16.41 21.51
C LYS A 25 -1.37 -15.38 21.58
N GLY A 26 -2.61 -15.88 21.64
CA GLY A 26 -3.67 -15.50 22.59
C GLY A 26 -4.34 -14.11 22.59
N ARG A 27 -5.61 -14.09 22.13
CA ARG A 27 -6.75 -13.18 22.39
C ARG A 27 -6.71 -11.70 21.94
N SER A 28 -5.54 -11.07 21.79
CA SER A 28 -5.38 -9.82 21.02
C SER A 28 -4.33 -10.07 19.95
N ALA A 29 -4.56 -9.61 18.71
CA ALA A 29 -3.73 -10.01 17.59
C ALA A 29 -2.21 -9.78 17.87
N PRO A 30 -1.36 -10.80 17.72
CA PRO A 30 -0.05 -10.89 18.39
C PRO A 30 1.07 -10.18 17.61
N TRP A 31 0.84 -8.90 17.34
CA TRP A 31 1.74 -8.05 16.58
C TRP A 31 2.54 -7.17 17.52
N LYS A 32 3.85 -7.12 17.33
CA LYS A 32 4.73 -6.26 18.13
C LYS A 32 5.31 -5.19 17.22
N HIS A 33 4.91 -3.93 17.43
CA HIS A 33 5.64 -2.80 16.89
C HIS A 33 6.86 -2.54 17.76
N THR A 34 8.02 -2.27 17.15
CA THR A 34 9.22 -1.95 17.93
C THR A 34 9.35 -0.46 18.26
N LEU A 35 8.64 0.40 17.51
CA LEU A 35 8.74 1.87 17.61
C LEU A 35 7.38 2.61 17.68
N GLU A 36 6.24 1.90 17.64
CA GLU A 36 4.88 2.47 17.65
C GLU A 36 4.03 1.70 18.68
N GLY A 37 2.80 2.15 18.93
CA GLY A 37 1.92 1.57 19.93
C GLY A 37 1.57 0.10 19.64
N PRO A 38 1.10 -0.65 20.65
CA PRO A 38 0.67 -2.04 20.46
C PRO A 38 -0.58 -2.18 19.56
N ASP A 39 -1.25 -1.08 19.20
CA ASP A 39 -2.50 -1.02 18.44
C ASP A 39 -2.34 -0.61 16.96
N ASP A 40 -1.14 -0.21 16.52
CA ASP A 40 -0.92 0.31 15.16
C ASP A 40 -0.72 -0.80 14.10
N MET A 41 -0.34 -2.00 14.53
CA MET A 41 -0.02 -3.10 13.62
C MET A 41 -1.15 -3.56 12.68
N PRO A 42 -2.43 -3.60 13.10
CA PRO A 42 -3.54 -3.84 12.18
C PRO A 42 -3.58 -2.85 11.01
N ALA A 43 -3.18 -1.59 11.21
CA ALA A 43 -3.16 -0.58 10.14
C ALA A 43 -2.04 -0.87 9.11
N HIS A 44 -0.84 -1.20 9.58
CA HIS A 44 0.30 -1.57 8.72
C HIS A 44 0.00 -2.80 7.86
N ILE A 45 -0.64 -3.82 8.46
CA ILE A 45 -1.04 -5.03 7.73
C ILE A 45 -2.09 -4.70 6.67
N LYS A 46 -3.12 -3.91 7.01
CA LYS A 46 -4.14 -3.48 6.04
C LYS A 46 -3.51 -2.74 4.86
N SER A 47 -2.64 -1.77 5.13
CA SER A 47 -1.96 -1.02 4.07
C SER A 47 -1.08 -1.91 3.19
N SER A 48 -0.39 -2.90 3.78
CA SER A 48 0.44 -3.85 3.03
C SER A 48 -0.38 -4.81 2.18
N MET A 49 -1.56 -5.23 2.65
CA MET A 49 -2.44 -6.16 1.94
C MET A 49 -3.22 -5.48 0.81
N PHE A 50 -3.79 -4.31 1.06
CA PHE A 50 -4.59 -3.59 0.06
C PHE A 50 -3.75 -2.73 -0.88
N GLY A 51 -2.50 -2.46 -0.51
CA GLY A 51 -1.63 -1.55 -1.23
C GLY A 51 -1.92 -0.09 -0.90
N CYS A 52 -0.97 0.78 -1.24
CA CYS A 52 -1.05 2.23 -1.03
C CYS A 52 -1.10 3.01 -2.36
N ALA A 53 -1.30 2.33 -3.48
CA ALA A 53 -1.33 2.92 -4.81
C ALA A 53 -2.27 2.15 -5.73
N LEU A 54 -2.90 2.86 -6.67
CA LEU A 54 -3.77 2.31 -7.70
C LEU A 54 -3.38 2.88 -9.07
N THR A 55 -3.42 2.05 -10.10
CA THR A 55 -3.24 2.48 -11.49
C THR A 55 -4.61 2.54 -12.16
N ILE A 56 -4.99 3.71 -12.69
CA ILE A 56 -6.29 3.93 -13.31
C ILE A 56 -6.09 4.33 -14.78
N PRO A 57 -6.72 3.63 -15.75
CA PRO A 57 -6.65 4.01 -17.15
C PRO A 57 -7.42 5.30 -17.43
N ILE A 58 -6.88 6.11 -18.35
CA ILE A 58 -7.52 7.33 -18.87
C ILE A 58 -7.85 7.08 -20.34
N THR A 59 -9.12 7.24 -20.71
CA THR A 59 -9.60 7.14 -22.09
C THR A 59 -10.29 8.46 -22.44
N ASP A 60 -9.94 9.07 -23.57
CA ASP A 60 -10.51 10.34 -24.05
C ASP A 60 -10.51 11.47 -23.00
N GLY A 61 -9.45 11.53 -22.19
CA GLY A 61 -9.28 12.55 -21.15
C GLY A 61 -10.15 12.36 -19.90
N ARG A 62 -10.82 11.20 -19.74
CA ARG A 62 -11.62 10.86 -18.55
C ARG A 62 -11.10 9.59 -17.88
N LEU A 63 -11.22 9.51 -16.55
CA LEU A 63 -10.94 8.29 -15.80
C LEU A 63 -11.89 7.19 -16.26
N ASN A 64 -11.34 6.06 -16.70
CA ASN A 64 -12.10 4.93 -17.19
C ASN A 64 -12.47 4.01 -16.01
N LEU A 65 -13.52 4.40 -15.30
CA LEU A 65 -14.07 3.69 -14.14
C LEU A 65 -15.42 3.06 -14.49
N GLY A 66 -15.71 1.90 -13.92
CA GLY A 66 -17.03 1.30 -13.97
C GLY A 66 -18.05 2.09 -13.16
N THR A 67 -19.35 1.93 -13.47
CA THR A 67 -20.46 2.68 -12.84
C THR A 67 -20.45 2.67 -11.30
N TRP A 68 -19.92 1.59 -10.70
CA TRP A 68 -19.89 1.39 -9.25
C TRP A 68 -18.48 1.40 -8.66
N GLN A 69 -17.47 1.80 -9.43
CA GLN A 69 -16.10 1.91 -8.94
C GLN A 69 -15.87 3.28 -8.29
N LEU A 70 -15.57 3.27 -7.00
CA LEU A 70 -15.24 4.44 -6.19
C LEU A 70 -13.80 4.34 -5.70
N LEU A 71 -13.16 5.49 -5.52
CA LEU A 71 -11.79 5.60 -5.00
C LEU A 71 -11.86 6.10 -3.55
N PHE A 72 -11.09 5.48 -2.65
CA PHE A 72 -11.01 5.80 -1.22
C PHE A 72 -9.56 5.93 -0.76
#